data_AF-A0A0A6P5E5-F1
#
_entry.id   AF-A0A0A6P5E5-F1
#
_cell.length_a   1.000
_cell.length_b   1.000
_cell.length_c   1.000
_cell.angle_alpha   90.00
_cell.angle_beta   90.00
_cell.angle_gamma   90.00
#
_symmetry.space_group_name_H-M   'P 1'
#
loop_
_entity.id
_entity.type
_entity.pdbx_description
1 polymer ?
#
loop_
_entity_poly.entity_id
_entity_poly.type
_entity_poly.pdbx_seq_one_letter_code
_entity_poly.pdbx_strand_id
1 'polypeptide(L)'
;MQHEEKFIDFVVKHIQQECPDDVRDIEPVSLREMVTNGLTRARSYDLEKPQDLTAFVAIMFDISPNFDEQADIQRALRDKSVPIEQRFNTMIECVPDKAWEEAETNKNYDAWFPELNNQGDCNNG
;
A
#
# COMPACT_ATOMS: atom_id res chain seq x y z
N MET A 1 -2.75 -20.39 6.52
CA MET A 1 -2.10 -19.70 7.64
C MET A 1 -0.58 -19.63 7.48
N GLN A 2 0.19 -20.74 7.47
CA GLN A 2 1.67 -20.66 7.37
C GLN A 2 2.24 -19.97 6.11
N HIS A 3 1.52 -19.96 4.98
CA HIS A 3 2.00 -19.29 3.76
C HIS A 3 1.86 -17.77 3.84
N GLU A 4 0.86 -17.27 4.56
CA GLU A 4 0.60 -15.84 4.70
C GLU A 4 1.64 -15.18 5.61
N GLU A 5 1.91 -15.78 6.77
CA GLU A 5 2.92 -15.27 7.71
C GLU A 5 4.31 -15.22 7.07
N LYS A 6 4.70 -16.25 6.31
CA LYS A 6 5.96 -16.28 5.57
C LYS A 6 6.02 -15.22 4.48
N PHE A 7 4.89 -14.91 3.86
CA PHE A 7 4.83 -13.86 2.85
C PHE A 7 4.96 -12.48 3.50
N ILE A 8 4.27 -12.23 4.63
CA ILE A 8 4.43 -11.00 5.41
C ILE A 8 5.89 -10.83 5.85
N ASP A 9 6.52 -11.88 6.38
CA ASP A 9 7.94 -11.85 6.77
C ASP A 9 8.86 -11.51 5.58
N PHE A 10 8.56 -12.08 4.41
CA PHE A 10 9.27 -11.78 3.17
C PHE A 10 9.11 -10.31 2.77
N VAL A 11 7.90 -9.77 2.80
CA VAL A 11 7.64 -8.37 2.44
C VAL A 11 8.29 -7.43 3.45
N VAL A 12 8.16 -7.67 4.76
CA VAL A 12 8.85 -6.87 5.80
C VAL A 12 10.35 -6.82 5.53
N LYS A 13 10.97 -7.98 5.27
CA LYS A 13 12.40 -8.04 4.97
C LYS A 13 12.76 -7.29 3.68
N HIS A 14 11.91 -7.39 2.65
CA HIS A 14 12.12 -6.68 1.40
C HIS A 14 12.06 -5.16 1.61
N ILE A 15 11.05 -4.65 2.32
CA ILE A 15 10.94 -3.22 2.64
C ILE A 15 12.15 -2.73 3.45
N GLN A 16 12.63 -3.50 4.42
CA GLN A 16 13.85 -3.17 5.18
C GLN A 16 15.11 -3.09 4.31
N GLN A 17 15.13 -3.79 3.17
CA GLN A 17 16.26 -3.80 2.23
C GLN A 17 16.16 -2.66 1.21
N GLU A 18 14.97 -2.38 0.69
CA GLU A 18 14.75 -1.37 -0.35
C GLU A 18 14.61 0.05 0.24
N CYS A 19 13.99 0.19 1.42
CA CYS A 19 13.70 1.47 2.06
C CYS A 19 14.30 1.54 3.49
N PRO A 20 15.63 1.36 3.65
CA PRO A 20 16.24 1.26 4.98
C PRO A 20 16.09 2.53 5.82
N ASP A 21 16.08 3.70 5.18
CA ASP A 21 15.95 5.00 5.87
C ASP A 21 14.51 5.25 6.34
N ASP A 22 13.50 4.84 5.58
CA ASP A 22 12.08 5.05 5.90
C ASP A 22 11.60 4.17 7.05
N VAL A 23 12.24 3.01 7.26
CA VAL A 23 11.86 2.06 8.32
C VAL A 23 12.83 2.02 9.50
N ARG A 24 13.91 2.81 9.45
CA ARG A 24 14.99 2.78 10.47
C ARG A 24 14.46 3.01 11.89
N ASP A 25 13.52 3.94 12.02
CA ASP A 25 13.02 4.42 13.31
C ASP A 25 11.64 3.79 13.66
N ILE A 26 11.18 2.81 12.87
CA ILE A 26 9.90 2.11 13.07
C ILE A 26 10.14 0.83 13.89
N GLU A 27 9.33 0.61 14.92
CA GLU A 27 9.40 -0.63 15.70
C GLU A 27 9.01 -1.85 14.84
N PRO A 28 9.67 -3.01 15.00
CA PRO A 28 9.39 -4.20 14.18
C PRO A 28 7.93 -4.65 14.19
N VAL A 29 7.23 -4.46 15.32
CA VAL A 29 5.80 -4.78 15.45
C VAL A 29 4.97 -3.85 14.57
N SER A 30 5.20 -2.54 14.66
CA SER A 30 4.50 -1.55 13.83
C SER A 30 4.79 -1.74 12.35
N LEU A 31 6.03 -2.06 11.96
CA LEU A 31 6.38 -2.33 10.57
C LEU A 31 5.61 -3.53 10.00
N ARG A 32 5.44 -4.59 10.81
CA ARG A 32 4.65 -5.76 10.42
C ARG A 32 3.19 -5.41 10.24
N GLU A 33 2.62 -4.61 11.14
CA GLU A 33 1.23 -4.14 11.06
C GLU A 33 1.02 -3.28 9.81
N MET A 34 1.91 -2.33 9.54
CA MET A 34 1.89 -1.51 8.32
C MET A 34 1.91 -2.36 7.06
N VAL A 35 2.82 -3.34 6.96
CA VAL A 35 2.87 -4.28 5.83
C VAL A 35 1.57 -5.07 5.71
N THR A 36 1.02 -5.56 6.82
CA THR A 36 -0.23 -6.33 6.82
C THR A 36 -1.42 -5.49 6.32
N ASN A 37 -1.52 -4.25 6.77
CA ASN A 37 -2.56 -3.31 6.36
C ASN A 37 -2.39 -2.91 4.89
N GLY A 38 -1.15 -2.66 4.44
CA GLY A 38 -0.84 -2.40 3.03
C GLY A 38 -1.17 -3.56 2.11
N LEU A 39 -0.87 -4.81 2.50
CA LEU A 39 -1.25 -6.01 1.75
C LEU A 39 -2.77 -6.17 1.68
N THR A 40 -3.48 -5.89 2.77
CA THR A 40 -4.95 -5.90 2.81
C THR A 40 -5.53 -4.85 1.85
N ARG A 41 -4.94 -3.66 1.83
CA ARG A 41 -5.32 -2.57 0.92
C ARG A 41 -5.07 -2.93 -0.54
N ALA A 42 -3.90 -3.47 -0.88
CA ALA A 42 -3.57 -3.94 -2.22
C ALA A 42 -4.57 -5.01 -2.73
N ARG A 43 -4.95 -5.95 -1.86
CA ARG A 43 -5.96 -6.98 -2.16
C ARG A 43 -7.36 -6.41 -2.41
N SER A 44 -7.68 -5.23 -1.89
CA SER A 44 -8.96 -4.56 -2.18
C SER A 44 -9.08 -4.09 -3.63
N TYR A 45 -7.96 -4.04 -4.37
CA TYR A 45 -7.91 -3.82 -5.82
C TYR A 45 -7.86 -5.13 -6.63
N ASP A 46 -8.15 -6.27 -5.99
CA ASP A 46 -8.06 -7.63 -6.53
C ASP A 46 -6.64 -8.06 -6.94
N LEU A 47 -5.59 -7.40 -6.44
CA LEU A 47 -4.21 -7.79 -6.74
C LEU A 47 -3.88 -9.14 -6.07
N GLU A 48 -3.43 -10.11 -6.86
CA GLU A 48 -3.14 -11.47 -6.39
C GLU A 48 -1.65 -11.85 -6.48
N LYS A 49 -0.88 -11.21 -7.36
CA LYS A 49 0.52 -11.57 -7.58
C LYS A 49 1.37 -11.11 -6.39
N PRO A 50 2.22 -11.98 -5.82
CA PRO A 50 3.14 -11.58 -4.74
C PRO A 50 4.02 -10.39 -5.10
N GLN A 51 4.42 -10.28 -6.37
CA GLN A 51 5.22 -9.16 -6.88
C GLN A 51 4.45 -7.85 -6.82
N ASP A 52 3.23 -7.81 -7.37
CA ASP A 52 2.38 -6.62 -7.38
C ASP A 52 2.00 -6.18 -5.95
N LEU A 53 1.68 -7.15 -5.08
CA LEU A 53 1.40 -6.89 -3.66
C LEU A 53 2.61 -6.27 -2.94
N THR A 54 3.80 -6.81 -3.17
CA THR A 54 5.05 -6.31 -2.57
C THR A 54 5.35 -4.90 -3.09
N ALA A 55 5.23 -4.68 -4.40
CA ALA A 55 5.48 -3.39 -5.03
C ALA A 55 4.47 -2.33 -4.56
N PHE A 56 3.20 -2.68 -4.41
CA PHE A 56 2.18 -1.78 -3.86
C PHE A 56 2.58 -1.30 -2.46
N VAL A 57 2.98 -2.21 -1.57
CA VAL A 57 3.41 -1.86 -0.22
C VAL A 57 4.70 -1.02 -0.26
N ALA A 58 5.65 -1.33 -1.14
CA ALA A 58 6.85 -0.52 -1.30
C ALA A 58 6.54 0.93 -1.69
N ILE A 59 5.61 1.15 -2.62
CA ILE A 59 5.14 2.49 -2.99
C ILE A 59 4.47 3.21 -1.81
N MET A 60 3.76 2.49 -0.94
CA MET A 60 3.19 3.10 0.28
C MET A 60 4.26 3.67 1.22
N PHE A 61 5.42 3.00 1.33
CA PHE A 61 6.56 3.48 2.12
C PHE A 61 7.30 4.62 1.42
N ASP A 62 7.59 4.46 0.14
CA ASP A 62 8.40 5.39 -0.65
C ASP A 62 7.65 6.70 -0.97
N ILE A 63 6.47 6.58 -1.57
CA ILE A 63 5.71 7.74 -2.06
C ILE A 63 4.75 8.24 -1.00
N SER A 64 3.74 7.44 -0.64
CA SER A 64 2.69 7.85 0.28
C SER A 64 1.78 6.68 0.67
N PRO A 65 1.38 6.54 1.94
CA PRO A 65 0.53 5.43 2.38
C PRO A 65 -0.87 5.44 1.76
N ASN A 66 -1.32 6.59 1.28
CA ASN A 66 -2.60 6.77 0.59
C ASN A 66 -2.44 7.10 -0.90
N PHE A 67 -1.32 6.73 -1.53
CA PHE A 67 -1.08 7.06 -2.95
C PHE A 67 -2.22 6.57 -3.87
N ASP A 68 -2.83 5.44 -3.53
CA ASP A 68 -3.92 4.80 -4.26
C ASP A 68 -5.26 5.56 -4.17
N GLU A 69 -5.36 6.61 -3.35
CA GLU A 69 -6.53 7.51 -3.28
C GLU A 69 -6.48 8.61 -4.34
N GLN A 70 -5.31 8.85 -4.95
CA GLN A 70 -5.20 9.81 -6.05
C GLN A 70 -6.04 9.30 -7.24
N ALA A 71 -6.80 10.20 -7.86
CA ALA A 71 -7.86 9.83 -8.80
C ALA A 71 -7.39 9.04 -10.03
N ASP A 72 -6.24 9.39 -10.62
CA ASP A 72 -5.69 8.71 -11.79
C ASP A 72 -5.11 7.35 -11.42
N ILE A 73 -4.41 7.25 -10.29
CA ILE A 73 -3.87 5.99 -9.76
C ILE A 73 -5.01 5.04 -9.43
N GLN A 74 -6.01 5.51 -8.69
CA GLN A 74 -7.19 4.74 -8.33
C GLN A 74 -7.94 4.25 -9.57
N ARG A 75 -8.10 5.12 -10.57
CA ARG A 75 -8.75 4.76 -11.83
C ARG A 75 -8.00 3.65 -12.55
N ALA A 76 -6.67 3.74 -12.62
CA ALA A 76 -5.85 2.71 -13.24
C ALA A 76 -5.95 1.37 -12.47
N LEU A 77 -5.90 1.40 -11.13
CA LEU A 77 -6.05 0.20 -10.28
C LEU A 77 -7.46 -0.43 -10.30
N ARG A 78 -8.48 0.30 -10.77
CA ARG A 78 -9.85 -0.18 -10.91
C ARG A 78 -10.29 -0.40 -12.36
N ASP A 79 -9.38 -0.23 -13.33
CA ASP A 79 -9.72 -0.36 -14.74
C ASP A 79 -9.99 -1.83 -15.09
N LYS A 80 -11.27 -2.15 -15.31
CA LYS A 80 -11.74 -3.49 -15.68
C LYS A 80 -11.49 -3.84 -17.14
N SER A 81 -11.11 -2.86 -17.97
CA SER A 81 -10.70 -3.13 -19.35
C SER A 81 -9.29 -3.75 -19.42
N VAL A 82 -8.49 -3.57 -18.37
CA VAL A 82 -7.16 -4.17 -18.23
C VAL A 82 -7.25 -5.46 -17.40
N PRO A 83 -6.66 -6.58 -17.87
CA PRO A 83 -6.55 -7.80 -17.06
C PRO A 83 -5.90 -7.52 -15.71
N ILE A 84 -6.41 -8.14 -14.63
CA ILE A 84 -5.94 -7.90 -13.27
C ILE A 84 -4.41 -8.05 -13.13
N GLU A 85 -3.89 -9.07 -13.81
CA GLU A 85 -2.47 -9.43 -13.87
C GLU A 85 -1.56 -8.40 -14.57
N GLN A 86 -2.13 -7.47 -15.32
CA GLN A 86 -1.43 -6.38 -16.00
C GLN A 86 -1.69 -5.03 -15.35
N ARG A 87 -2.78 -4.93 -14.58
CA ARG A 87 -3.32 -3.66 -14.09
C ARG A 87 -2.32 -2.85 -13.27
N PHE A 88 -1.55 -3.53 -12.41
CA PHE A 88 -0.52 -2.86 -11.61
C PHE A 88 0.60 -2.28 -12.48
N ASN A 89 1.11 -3.04 -13.45
CA ASN A 89 2.13 -2.56 -14.38
C ASN A 89 1.61 -1.42 -15.27
N THR A 90 0.39 -1.55 -15.79
CA THR A 90 -0.25 -0.49 -16.57
C THR A 90 -0.41 0.80 -15.75
N MET A 91 -0.74 0.68 -14.46
CA MET A 91 -0.80 1.84 -13.56
C MET A 91 0.56 2.54 -13.46
N ILE A 92 1.64 1.80 -13.23
CA ILE A 92 3.00 2.36 -13.19
C ILE A 92 3.38 3.04 -14.51
N GLU A 93 3.02 2.46 -15.66
CA GLU A 93 3.43 2.95 -16.98
C GLU A 93 2.58 4.12 -17.50
N CYS A 94 1.30 4.19 -17.13
CA CYS A 94 0.33 5.10 -17.76
C CYS A 94 -0.14 6.24 -16.86
N VAL A 95 0.05 6.15 -15.55
CA VAL A 95 -0.25 7.26 -14.64
C VAL A 95 0.79 8.38 -14.86
N PRO A 96 0.37 9.63 -15.08
CA PRO A 96 1.31 10.73 -15.30
C PRO A 96 2.09 11.08 -14.02
N ASP A 97 3.35 11.48 -14.15
CA ASP A 97 4.23 11.90 -13.04
C ASP A 97 3.54 12.89 -12.08
N LYS A 98 2.76 13.82 -12.63
CA LYS A 98 2.00 14.80 -11.84
C LYS A 98 1.05 14.15 -10.82
N ALA A 99 0.43 13.03 -11.18
CA ALA A 99 -0.45 12.31 -10.25
C ALA A 99 0.34 11.70 -9.09
N TRP A 100 1.57 11.24 -9.34
CA TRP A 100 2.48 10.76 -8.31
C TRP A 100 2.95 11.89 -7.38
N GLU A 101 3.31 13.05 -7.93
CA GLU A 101 3.65 14.25 -7.16
C GLU A 101 2.47 14.72 -6.29
N GLU A 102 1.25 14.68 -6.82
CA GLU A 102 0.03 15.01 -6.07
C GLU A 102 -0.23 14.01 -4.93
N ALA A 103 0.02 12.72 -5.16
CA ALA A 103 -0.09 11.69 -4.13
C ALA A 103 0.92 11.89 -2.99
N GLU A 104 2.16 12.24 -3.32
CA GLU A 104 3.20 12.58 -2.35
C GLU A 104 2.86 13.85 -1.57
N THR A 105 2.37 14.89 -2.26
CA THR A 105 1.98 16.16 -1.63
C THR A 105 0.84 15.99 -0.62
N ASN A 106 -0.10 15.07 -0.88
CA ASN A 106 -1.24 14.78 -0.03
C ASN A 106 -1.01 13.57 0.90
N LYS A 107 0.25 13.32 1.28
CA LYS A 107 0.65 12.21 2.14
C LYS A 107 -0.10 12.22 3.47
N ASN A 108 -0.78 11.11 3.75
CA ASN A 108 -1.50 10.88 4.99
C ASN A 108 -0.99 9.60 5.67
N TYR A 109 -0.27 9.76 6.78
CA TYR A 109 0.28 8.63 7.55
C TYR A 109 -0.80 7.83 8.28
N ASP A 110 -1.97 8.42 8.57
CA ASP A 110 -3.09 7.72 9.22
C ASP A 110 -3.68 6.62 8.31
N ALA A 111 -3.36 6.63 7.02
CA ALA A 111 -3.80 5.61 6.07
C ALA A 111 -3.12 4.24 6.29
N TRP A 112 -2.05 4.17 7.09
CA TRP A 112 -1.48 2.90 7.53
C TRP A 112 -2.38 2.13 8.51
N PHE A 113 -3.22 2.83 9.27
CA PHE A 113 -4.02 2.27 10.37
C PHE A 113 -5.51 2.65 10.23
N PRO A 114 -6.21 2.13 9.22
CA PRO A 114 -7.62 2.47 8.96
C PRO A 114 -8.56 2.13 10.14
N GLU A 115 -8.20 1.17 10.98
CA GLU A 115 -8.91 0.81 12.21
C GLU A 115 -8.95 1.95 13.26
N LEU A 116 -7.91 2.79 13.33
CA LEU A 116 -7.87 3.93 14.26
C LEU A 116 -8.77 5.07 13.79
N ASN A 117 -8.97 5.21 12.47
CA ASN A 117 -9.82 6.23 11.87
C ASN A 117 -11.33 5.96 12.06
N ASN A 118 -11.71 4.70 12.31
CA ASN A 118 -13.10 4.30 12.58
C ASN A 118 -13.46 4.29 14.09
N GLN A 119 -12.50 4.60 14.96
CA GLN A 119 -12.68 4.56 16.42
C GLN A 119 -13.20 5.89 17.02
N GLY A 120 -13.72 6.78 16.18
CA GLY A 120 -14.40 8.03 16.58
C GLY A 120 -15.86 7.87 17.02
N ASP A 121 -16.51 6.72 16.77
CA ASP A 121 -17.96 6.54 16.98
C ASP A 121 -18.35 5.68 18.20
N CYS A 122 -17.41 5.40 19.13
CA CYS A 122 -17.75 4.66 20.36
C CYS A 122 -18.18 5.53 21.56
N ASN A 123 -18.36 6.84 21.39
CA ASN A 123 -18.84 7.73 22.46
C ASN A 123 -20.19 8.37 22.10
N ASN A 124 -21.27 7.58 22.10
CA ASN A 124 -22.59 8.13 22.37
C ASN A 124 -23.56 7.03 22.86
N GLY A 125 -24.06 7.18 24.10
CA GLY A 125 -25.21 6.45 24.64
C GLY A 125 -24.95 5.65 25.91
#